data_AF-A0A1I5SJW2-F1
#
_entry.id   AF-A0A1I5SJW2-F1
#
_cell.length_a   1.000
_cell.length_b   1.000
_cell.length_c   1.000
_cell.angle_alpha   90.00
_cell.angle_beta   90.00
_cell.angle_gamma   90.00
#
_symmetry.space_group_name_H-M   'P 1'
#
loop_
_entity.id
_entity.type
_entity.pdbx_description
1 polymer ?
#
loop_
_entity_poly.entity_id
_entity_poly.type
_entity_poly.pdbx_seq_one_letter_code
_entity_poly.pdbx_strand_id
1 'polypeptide(L)'
;MKKMFSIAILGYNRREVEQYLSDMRRDYEEELSKKKERMLELVEENNRIKSQIKELEKKLAEFSEREAYISKALVRAEQKAQAIIEEGRQKIAAEMYQLEMEKNKWKARCKEIRRQLLEFEHMVCTLMENFYSEINYLKSKELSEELFTEGDCEEGRQEEGSGLLSVS
;
A
#
# COMPACT_ATOMS: atom_id res chain seq x y z
N MET A 1 88.25 19.22 39.96
CA MET A 1 88.33 17.77 39.69
C MET A 1 88.70 17.06 40.99
N LYS A 2 87.80 16.26 41.57
CA LYS A 2 88.11 15.48 42.79
C LYS A 2 89.09 14.36 42.41
N LYS A 3 90.23 14.25 43.11
CA LYS A 3 91.17 13.12 42.94
C LYS A 3 90.46 11.86 43.46
N MET A 4 90.08 10.95 42.57
CA MET A 4 89.37 9.71 42.93
C MET A 4 90.28 8.60 43.46
N PHE A 5 91.60 8.75 43.30
CA PHE A 5 92.59 7.75 43.70
C PHE A 5 93.77 8.43 44.41
N SER A 6 94.29 7.80 45.46
CA SER A 6 95.51 8.21 46.14
C SER A 6 96.74 7.92 45.26
N ILE A 7 97.80 8.74 45.41
CA ILE A 7 99.05 8.62 44.62
C ILE A 7 100.08 7.89 45.49
N ALA A 8 100.56 6.75 45.01
CA ALA A 8 101.71 6.02 45.55
C ALA A 8 103.02 6.52 44.91
N ILE A 9 104.18 6.07 45.43
CA ILE A 9 105.53 6.51 45.02
C ILE A 9 105.76 6.38 43.48
N LEU A 10 105.03 5.49 42.80
CA LEU A 10 104.84 5.49 41.35
C LEU A 10 103.35 5.30 40.98
N GLY A 11 102.65 6.39 40.70
CA GLY A 11 101.30 6.36 40.10
C GLY A 11 100.14 6.20 41.09
N TYR A 12 98.97 5.78 40.60
CA TYR A 12 97.77 5.61 41.43
C TYR A 12 97.82 4.34 42.28
N ASN A 13 97.17 4.37 43.44
CA ASN A 13 97.06 3.20 44.32
C ASN A 13 96.32 2.06 43.62
N ARG A 14 97.06 1.00 43.31
CA ARG A 14 96.57 -0.17 42.57
C ARG A 14 95.31 -0.79 43.19
N ARG A 15 95.22 -0.88 44.51
CA ARG A 15 94.06 -1.50 45.19
C ARG A 15 92.80 -0.67 45.02
N GLU A 16 92.91 0.65 45.14
CA GLU A 16 91.78 1.56 44.93
C GLU A 16 91.30 1.54 43.48
N VAL A 17 92.23 1.45 42.53
CA VAL A 17 91.90 1.33 41.09
C VAL A 17 91.27 -0.04 40.76
N GLU A 18 91.81 -1.14 41.30
CA GLU A 18 91.24 -2.48 41.11
C GLU A 18 89.83 -2.59 41.71
N GLN A 19 89.62 -2.00 42.89
CA GLN A 19 88.30 -1.99 43.54
C GLN A 19 87.29 -1.15 42.79
N TYR A 20 87.68 0.06 42.33
CA TYR A 20 86.84 0.89 41.49
C TYR A 20 86.46 0.22 40.16
N LEU A 21 87.41 -0.45 39.50
CA LEU A 21 87.14 -1.22 38.27
C LEU A 21 86.23 -2.43 38.54
N SER A 22 86.30 -3.01 39.73
CA SER A 22 85.41 -4.10 40.14
C SER A 22 83.99 -3.59 40.38
N ASP A 23 83.84 -2.49 41.13
CA ASP A 23 82.54 -1.88 41.41
C ASP A 23 81.88 -1.38 40.12
N MET A 24 82.65 -0.69 39.27
CA MET A 24 82.17 -0.25 37.96
C MET A 24 81.70 -1.41 37.08
N ARG A 25 82.43 -2.54 37.06
CA ARG A 25 82.00 -3.73 36.31
C ARG A 25 80.70 -4.29 36.86
N ARG A 26 80.58 -4.40 38.18
CA ARG A 26 79.35 -4.87 38.84
C ARG A 26 78.16 -3.97 38.50
N ASP A 27 78.32 -2.65 38.60
CA ASP A 27 77.26 -1.69 38.31
C ASP A 27 76.82 -1.78 36.84
N TYR A 28 77.76 -1.95 35.91
CA TYR A 28 77.45 -2.17 34.49
C TYR A 28 76.75 -3.50 34.24
N GLU A 29 77.18 -4.60 34.88
CA GLU A 29 76.51 -5.90 34.77
C GLU A 29 75.08 -5.84 35.30
N GLU A 30 74.86 -5.15 36.41
CA GLU A 30 73.53 -4.97 37.01
C GLU A 30 72.60 -4.15 36.09
N GLU A 31 73.07 -3.01 35.58
CA GLU A 31 72.29 -2.20 34.63
C GLU A 31 72.03 -2.95 33.32
N LEU A 32 73.02 -3.70 32.82
CA LEU A 32 72.85 -4.55 31.64
C LEU A 32 71.78 -5.63 31.88
N SER A 33 71.74 -6.21 33.08
CA SER A 33 70.71 -7.19 33.47
C SER A 33 69.32 -6.56 33.48
N LYS A 34 69.15 -5.40 34.15
CA LYS A 34 67.87 -4.67 34.18
C LYS A 34 67.37 -4.29 32.78
N LYS A 35 68.28 -3.86 31.90
CA LYS A 35 67.92 -3.54 30.50
C LYS A 35 67.51 -4.77 29.71
N LYS A 36 68.15 -5.92 29.93
CA LYS A 36 67.76 -7.19 29.30
C LYS A 36 66.38 -7.65 29.77
N GLU A 37 66.11 -7.57 31.06
CA GLU A 37 64.80 -7.90 31.64
C GLU A 37 63.70 -7.03 31.05
N ARG A 38 63.90 -5.70 31.02
CA ARG A 38 62.94 -4.78 30.39
C ARG A 38 62.75 -5.05 28.90
N MET A 39 63.80 -5.47 28.19
CA MET A 39 63.71 -5.83 26.78
C MET A 39 62.81 -7.07 26.59
N LEU A 40 62.91 -8.07 27.46
CA LEU A 40 62.07 -9.26 27.41
C LEU A 40 60.59 -8.91 27.66
N GLU A 41 60.30 -8.10 28.69
CA GLU A 41 58.93 -7.62 28.96
C GLU A 41 58.33 -6.90 27.75
N LEU A 42 59.09 -5.98 27.14
CA LEU A 42 58.63 -5.24 25.97
C LEU A 42 58.39 -6.16 24.76
N VAL A 43 59.20 -7.20 24.58
CA VAL A 43 59.00 -8.18 23.50
C VAL A 43 57.71 -8.97 23.75
N GLU A 44 57.44 -9.38 24.98
CA GLU A 44 56.20 -10.07 25.35
C GLU A 44 54.97 -9.19 25.15
N GLU A 45 55.01 -7.93 25.61
CA GLU A 45 53.95 -6.94 25.38
C GLU A 45 53.71 -6.72 23.88
N ASN A 46 54.77 -6.58 23.08
CA ASN A 46 54.67 -6.38 21.64
C ASN A 46 54.02 -7.58 20.95
N ASN A 47 54.40 -8.80 21.34
CA ASN A 47 53.82 -10.03 20.83
C ASN A 47 52.34 -10.18 21.21
N ARG A 48 51.98 -9.80 22.44
CA ARG A 48 50.59 -9.79 22.91
C ARG A 48 49.75 -8.79 22.11
N ILE A 49 50.23 -7.55 21.95
CA ILE A 49 49.53 -6.51 21.18
C ILE A 49 49.34 -6.96 19.72
N LYS A 50 50.38 -7.52 19.09
CA LYS A 50 50.28 -8.06 17.72
C LYS A 50 49.21 -9.15 17.61
N SER A 51 49.10 -10.01 18.62
CA SER A 51 48.08 -11.06 18.65
C SER A 51 46.68 -10.48 18.77
N GLN A 52 46.49 -9.46 19.62
CA GLN A 52 45.22 -8.73 19.74
C GLN A 52 44.82 -8.00 18.46
N ILE A 53 45.79 -7.36 17.78
CA ILE A 53 45.54 -6.69 16.49
C ILE A 53 45.00 -7.70 15.47
N LYS A 54 45.66 -8.86 15.34
CA LYS A 54 45.20 -9.92 14.41
C LYS A 54 43.79 -10.41 14.73
N GLU A 55 43.47 -10.57 16.01
CA GLU A 55 42.14 -11.00 16.43
C GLU A 55 41.07 -9.95 16.10
N LEU A 56 41.38 -8.66 16.34
CA LEU A 56 40.48 -7.55 16.01
C LEU A 56 40.29 -7.40 14.50
N GLU A 57 41.36 -7.54 13.70
CA GLU A 57 41.29 -7.54 12.23
C GLU A 57 40.38 -8.66 11.73
N LYS A 58 40.50 -9.87 12.30
CA LYS A 58 39.61 -10.98 11.95
C LYS A 58 38.14 -10.67 12.28
N LYS A 59 37.86 -10.15 13.48
CA LYS A 59 36.50 -9.76 13.87
C LYS A 59 35.94 -8.66 12.97
N LEU A 60 36.77 -7.71 12.57
CA LEU A 60 36.36 -6.61 11.70
C LEU A 60 36.02 -7.12 10.29
N ALA A 61 36.79 -8.08 9.77
CA ALA A 61 36.45 -8.76 8.51
C ALA A 61 35.13 -9.53 8.60
N GLU A 62 34.90 -10.27 9.70
CA GLU A 62 33.63 -10.97 9.93
C GLU A 62 32.43 -10.02 10.01
N PHE A 63 32.58 -8.87 10.68
CA PHE A 63 31.53 -7.85 10.74
C PHE A 63 31.26 -7.22 9.37
N SER A 64 32.31 -6.89 8.62
CA SER A 64 32.17 -6.33 7.28
C SER A 64 31.40 -7.27 6.34
N GLU A 65 31.68 -8.58 6.39
CA GLU A 65 30.96 -9.58 5.60
C GLU A 65 29.48 -9.66 6.00
N ARG A 66 29.19 -9.66 7.32
CA ARG A 66 27.81 -9.68 7.83
C ARG A 66 27.04 -8.43 7.42
N GLU A 67 27.66 -7.24 7.51
CA GLU A 67 27.06 -5.99 7.07
C GLU A 67 26.72 -6.00 5.58
N ALA A 68 27.63 -6.51 4.74
CA ALA A 68 27.39 -6.66 3.30
C ALA A 68 26.21 -7.60 3.02
N TYR A 69 26.12 -8.71 3.75
CA TYR A 69 25.00 -9.65 3.63
C TYR A 69 23.67 -9.03 4.04
N ILE A 70 23.63 -8.35 5.20
CA ILE A 70 22.43 -7.67 5.70
C ILE A 70 21.98 -6.59 4.71
N SER A 71 22.92 -5.77 4.22
CA SER A 71 22.63 -4.71 3.25
C SER A 71 22.00 -5.28 1.98
N LYS A 72 22.56 -6.38 1.45
CA LYS A 72 22.00 -7.08 0.27
C LYS A 72 20.60 -7.64 0.54
N ALA A 73 20.35 -8.17 1.74
CA ALA A 73 19.03 -8.67 2.12
C ALA A 73 18.00 -7.52 2.20
N LEU A 74 18.38 -6.38 2.79
CA LEU A 74 17.53 -5.20 2.88
C LEU A 74 17.15 -4.65 1.50
N VAL A 75 18.12 -4.49 0.60
CA VAL A 75 17.86 -4.02 -0.78
C VAL A 75 16.87 -4.96 -1.49
N ARG A 76 17.04 -6.28 -1.35
CA ARG A 76 16.11 -7.26 -1.94
C ARG A 76 14.72 -7.19 -1.32
N ALA A 77 14.63 -6.96 -0.01
CA ALA A 77 13.35 -6.82 0.68
C ALA A 77 12.61 -5.57 0.21
N GLU A 78 13.30 -4.44 0.08
CA GLU A 78 12.76 -3.19 -0.43
C GLU A 78 12.26 -3.33 -1.88
N GLN A 79 13.07 -3.92 -2.75
CA GLN A 79 12.68 -4.18 -4.14
C GLN A 79 11.41 -5.04 -4.24
N LYS A 80 11.31 -6.09 -3.42
CA LYS A 80 10.11 -6.94 -3.36
C LYS A 80 8.89 -6.19 -2.82
N ALA A 81 9.06 -5.40 -1.76
CA ALA A 81 7.99 -4.60 -1.20
C ALA A 81 7.45 -3.60 -2.24
N GLN A 82 8.34 -2.94 -2.97
CA GLN A 82 7.95 -2.00 -4.02
C GLN A 82 7.21 -2.71 -5.17
N ALA A 83 7.66 -3.90 -5.58
CA ALA A 83 6.98 -4.69 -6.60
C ALA A 83 5.55 -5.08 -6.17
N ILE A 84 5.36 -5.50 -4.91
CA ILE A 84 4.03 -5.84 -4.37
C ILE A 84 3.11 -4.62 -4.36
N ILE A 85 3.63 -3.45 -3.94
CA ILE A 85 2.85 -2.21 -3.92
C ILE A 85 2.40 -1.84 -5.34
N GLU A 86 3.31 -1.92 -6.31
CA GLU A 86 3.02 -1.54 -7.69
C GLU A 86 2.03 -2.51 -8.35
N GLU A 87 2.19 -3.82 -8.13
CA GLU A 87 1.23 -4.84 -8.58
C GLU A 87 -0.15 -4.62 -7.94
N GLY A 88 -0.19 -4.31 -6.65
CA GLY A 88 -1.43 -3.98 -5.94
C GLY A 88 -2.13 -2.76 -6.53
N ARG A 89 -1.39 -1.69 -6.84
CA ARG A 89 -1.93 -0.50 -7.51
C ARG A 89 -2.50 -0.82 -8.88
N GLN A 90 -1.80 -1.63 -9.68
CA GLN A 90 -2.27 -2.04 -11.00
C GLN A 90 -3.57 -2.85 -10.91
N LYS A 91 -3.64 -3.80 -9.97
CA LYS A 91 -4.84 -4.61 -9.72
C LYS A 91 -6.03 -3.74 -9.32
N ILE A 92 -5.83 -2.83 -8.36
CA ILE A 92 -6.88 -1.90 -7.92
C ILE A 92 -7.36 -1.05 -9.09
N ALA A 93 -6.45 -0.49 -9.90
CA ALA A 93 -6.83 0.32 -11.05
C ALA A 93 -7.66 -0.48 -12.08
N ALA A 94 -7.27 -1.74 -12.34
CA ALA A 94 -8.00 -2.62 -13.24
C ALA A 94 -9.39 -2.98 -12.70
N GLU A 95 -9.51 -3.32 -11.42
CA GLU A 95 -10.79 -3.63 -10.78
C GLU A 95 -11.71 -2.40 -10.74
N MET A 96 -11.18 -1.22 -10.41
CA MET A 96 -11.95 0.03 -10.44
C MET A 96 -12.48 0.32 -11.84
N TYR A 97 -11.67 0.10 -12.87
CA TYR A 97 -12.10 0.27 -14.25
C TYR A 97 -13.26 -0.68 -14.60
N GLN A 98 -13.16 -1.96 -14.23
CA GLN A 98 -14.23 -2.93 -14.45
C GLN A 98 -15.51 -2.56 -13.70
N LEU A 99 -15.40 -2.15 -12.43
CA LEU A 99 -16.54 -1.69 -11.64
C LEU A 99 -17.23 -0.49 -12.26
N GLU A 100 -16.49 0.49 -12.77
CA GLU A 100 -17.09 1.67 -13.41
C GLU A 100 -17.78 1.29 -14.74
N MET A 101 -17.19 0.37 -15.51
CA MET A 101 -17.83 -0.18 -16.71
C MET A 101 -19.15 -0.88 -16.40
N GLU A 102 -19.18 -1.74 -15.38
CA GLU A 102 -20.39 -2.43 -14.95
C GLU A 102 -21.45 -1.46 -14.43
N LYS A 103 -21.04 -0.50 -13.59
CA LYS A 103 -21.92 0.57 -13.09
C LYS A 103 -22.56 1.36 -14.23
N ASN A 104 -21.79 1.70 -15.27
CA ASN A 104 -22.32 2.40 -16.43
C ASN A 104 -23.29 1.52 -17.24
N LYS A 105 -22.99 0.22 -17.39
CA LYS A 105 -23.89 -0.74 -18.03
C LYS A 105 -25.22 -0.87 -17.27
N TRP A 106 -25.18 -0.94 -15.95
CA TRP A 106 -26.38 -0.96 -15.11
C TRP A 106 -27.19 0.34 -15.20
N LYS A 107 -26.52 1.50 -15.16
CA LYS A 107 -27.19 2.79 -15.38
C LYS A 107 -27.89 2.86 -16.73
N ALA A 108 -27.24 2.38 -17.79
CA ALA A 108 -27.83 2.34 -19.14
C ALA A 108 -29.06 1.43 -19.18
N ARG A 109 -28.98 0.23 -18.57
CA ARG A 109 -30.13 -0.68 -18.46
C ARG A 109 -31.29 -0.08 -17.68
N CYS A 110 -31.04 0.59 -16.55
CA CYS A 110 -32.10 1.25 -15.78
C CYS A 110 -32.80 2.35 -16.59
N LYS A 111 -32.04 3.14 -17.36
CA LYS A 111 -32.62 4.15 -18.26
C LYS A 111 -33.50 3.51 -19.32
N GLU A 112 -33.04 2.43 -19.92
CA GLU A 112 -33.78 1.72 -20.96
C GLU A 112 -35.08 1.10 -20.42
N ILE A 113 -35.02 0.41 -19.27
CA ILE A 113 -36.22 -0.14 -18.61
C ILE A 113 -37.22 0.99 -18.29
N ARG A 114 -36.74 2.13 -17.80
CA ARG A 114 -37.60 3.28 -17.52
C ARG A 114 -38.26 3.83 -18.79
N ARG A 115 -37.54 3.88 -19.91
CA ARG A 115 -38.09 4.29 -21.21
C ARG A 115 -39.19 3.32 -21.66
N GLN A 116 -38.92 2.01 -21.61
CA GLN A 116 -39.89 0.97 -21.96
C GLN A 116 -41.15 1.04 -21.08
N LEU A 117 -41.00 1.33 -19.79
CA LEU A 117 -42.13 1.48 -18.88
C LEU A 117 -43.01 2.68 -19.25
N LEU A 118 -42.41 3.82 -19.58
CA LEU A 118 -43.14 5.01 -20.01
C LEU A 118 -43.86 4.79 -21.36
N GLU A 119 -43.22 4.07 -22.28
CA GLU A 119 -43.84 3.71 -23.57
C GLU A 119 -45.02 2.77 -23.38
N PHE A 120 -44.89 1.81 -22.47
CA PHE A 120 -45.99 0.92 -22.09
C PHE A 120 -47.15 1.68 -21.44
N GLU A 121 -46.86 2.59 -20.50
CA GLU A 121 -47.86 3.45 -19.88
C GLU A 121 -48.62 4.27 -20.94
N HIS A 122 -47.90 4.91 -21.87
CA HIS A 122 -48.51 5.67 -22.94
C HIS A 122 -49.41 4.80 -23.83
N MET A 123 -48.95 3.60 -24.19
CA MET A 123 -49.73 2.64 -24.97
C MET A 123 -51.03 2.24 -24.26
N VAL A 124 -50.99 2.02 -22.95
CA VAL A 124 -52.18 1.70 -22.16
C VAL A 124 -53.15 2.87 -22.13
N CYS A 125 -52.67 4.10 -21.92
CA CYS A 125 -53.51 5.30 -21.95
C CYS A 125 -54.22 5.46 -23.30
N THR A 126 -53.48 5.39 -24.42
CA THR A 126 -54.07 5.48 -25.76
C THR A 126 -55.07 4.36 -26.02
N LEU A 127 -54.80 3.14 -25.57
CA LEU A 127 -55.73 2.02 -25.70
C LEU A 127 -57.03 2.27 -24.92
N MET A 128 -56.92 2.77 -23.67
CA MET A 128 -58.09 3.13 -22.86
C MET A 128 -58.89 4.28 -23.48
N GLU A 129 -58.23 5.30 -24.03
CA GLU A 129 -58.88 6.41 -24.75
C GLU A 129 -59.64 5.90 -25.98
N ASN A 130 -59.03 4.98 -26.75
CA ASN A 130 -59.67 4.35 -27.90
C ASN A 130 -60.91 3.56 -27.48
N PHE A 131 -60.81 2.70 -26.45
CA PHE A 131 -61.97 1.97 -25.92
C PHE A 131 -63.08 2.91 -25.42
N TYR A 132 -62.72 4.00 -24.73
CA TYR A 132 -63.68 4.99 -24.28
C TYR A 132 -64.40 5.67 -25.45
N SER A 133 -63.66 6.01 -26.51
CA SER A 133 -64.23 6.59 -27.73
C SER A 133 -65.15 5.62 -28.46
N GLU A 134 -64.80 4.33 -28.51
CA GLU A 134 -65.59 3.28 -29.15
C GLU A 134 -66.87 2.98 -28.36
N ILE A 135 -66.79 2.89 -27.04
CA ILE A 135 -67.97 2.76 -26.16
C ILE A 135 -68.90 3.95 -26.36
N ASN A 136 -68.37 5.17 -26.38
CA ASN A 136 -69.19 6.37 -26.60
C ASN A 136 -69.81 6.40 -28.00
N TYR A 137 -69.08 5.96 -29.03
CA TYR A 137 -69.61 5.84 -30.38
C TYR A 137 -70.76 4.85 -30.45
N LEU A 138 -70.58 3.64 -29.89
CA LEU A 138 -71.62 2.61 -29.85
C LEU A 138 -72.85 3.09 -29.06
N LYS A 139 -72.64 3.71 -27.89
CA LYS A 139 -73.74 4.30 -27.10
C LYS A 139 -74.49 5.38 -27.87
N SER A 140 -73.78 6.25 -28.59
CA SER A 140 -74.41 7.29 -29.41
C SER A 140 -75.18 6.70 -30.58
N LYS A 141 -74.68 5.61 -31.16
CA LYS A 141 -75.34 4.86 -32.23
C LYS A 141 -76.62 4.19 -31.73
N GLU A 142 -76.57 3.51 -30.59
CA GLU A 142 -77.73 2.88 -29.93
C GLU A 142 -78.80 3.93 -29.60
N LEU A 143 -78.43 5.06 -29.01
CA LEU A 143 -79.33 6.20 -28.78
C LEU A 143 -79.95 6.75 -30.07
N SER A 144 -79.18 6.82 -31.16
CA SER A 144 -79.71 7.27 -32.45
C SER A 144 -80.69 6.26 -33.04
N GLU A 145 -80.40 4.97 -32.95
CA GLU A 145 -81.27 3.89 -33.41
C GLU A 145 -82.58 3.83 -32.61
N GLU A 146 -82.53 4.00 -31.28
CA GLU A 146 -83.73 4.13 -30.44
C GLU A 146 -84.61 5.34 -30.83
N LEU A 147 -83.99 6.50 -31.09
CA LEU A 147 -84.71 7.71 -31.53
C LEU A 147 -85.41 7.52 -32.89
N PHE A 148 -84.80 6.79 -33.81
CA PHE A 148 -85.43 6.46 -35.10
C PHE A 148 -86.54 5.42 -34.98
N THR A 149 -86.52 4.55 -33.96
CA THR A 149 -87.62 3.62 -33.70
C THR A 149 -88.82 4.24 -32.98
N GLU A 150 -88.62 5.33 -32.21
CA GLU A 150 -89.73 6.08 -31.60
C GLU A 150 -90.37 7.09 -32.57
N GLY A 151 -89.66 7.50 -33.64
CA GLY A 151 -90.14 8.45 -34.65
C GLY A 151 -91.15 7.91 -35.68
N ASP A 152 -91.34 6.59 -35.77
CA ASP A 152 -92.26 5.97 -36.75
C ASP A 152 -93.68 5.70 -36.22
N CYS A 153 -94.05 6.20 -35.03
CA CYS A 153 -95.36 5.96 -34.40
C CYS A 153 -96.33 7.16 -34.37
N GLU A 154 -95.98 8.33 -34.87
CA GLU A 154 -96.90 9.48 -34.91
C GLU A 154 -97.07 10.07 -36.32
N GLU A 155 -97.81 9.39 -37.20
CA GLU A 155 -98.58 10.06 -38.25
C GLU A 155 -99.64 9.14 -38.89
N GLY A 156 -100.92 9.44 -38.62
CA GLY A 156 -102.02 9.12 -39.56
C GLY A 156 -103.16 8.26 -39.05
N ARG A 157 -104.15 8.87 -38.39
CA ARG A 157 -105.59 8.77 -38.78
C ARG A 157 -106.46 9.70 -37.94
N GLN A 158 -106.78 10.85 -38.52
CA GLN A 158 -107.97 11.63 -38.19
C GLN A 158 -109.08 11.30 -39.20
N GLU A 159 -110.28 11.17 -38.63
CA GLU A 159 -111.61 11.50 -39.18
C GLU A 159 -112.26 10.60 -40.24
N GLU A 160 -113.36 9.97 -39.84
CA GLU A 160 -114.77 10.21 -40.26
C GLU A 160 -115.60 9.00 -39.77
N GLY A 161 -116.82 9.07 -39.24
CA GLY A 161 -117.80 10.13 -39.09
C GLY A 161 -119.07 9.52 -38.47
N SER A 162 -119.70 10.30 -37.60
CA SER A 162 -121.15 10.51 -37.49
C SER A 162 -122.12 9.39 -37.06
N GLY A 163 -122.99 9.77 -36.12
CA GLY A 163 -124.36 9.26 -35.99
C GLY A 163 -124.56 8.46 -34.69
N LEU A 164 -125.00 9.06 -33.57
CA LEU A 164 -126.30 9.67 -33.26
C LEU A 164 -126.99 8.80 -32.18
N LEU A 165 -127.24 9.43 -31.01
CA LEU A 165 -128.42 9.27 -30.16
C LEU A 165 -128.58 7.90 -29.44
N SER A 166 -129.11 7.78 -28.22
CA SER A 166 -129.78 8.69 -27.31
C SER A 166 -130.02 7.91 -26.00
N VAL A 167 -129.67 8.53 -24.87
CA VAL A 167 -130.48 8.68 -23.64
C VAL A 167 -131.20 7.43 -23.10
N SER A 168 -130.78 6.94 -21.94
CA SER A 168 -131.40 7.22 -20.62
C SER A 168 -130.61 6.54 -19.51
#